data_AF-A0A815NTF9-F1
#
_entry.id   AF-A0A815NTF9-F1
#
_cell.length_a   1.000
_cell.length_b   1.000
_cell.length_c   1.000
_cell.angle_alpha   90.00
_cell.angle_beta   90.00
_cell.angle_gamma   90.00
#
_symmetry.space_group_name_H-M   'P 1'
#
loop_
_entity.id
_entity.type
_entity.pdbx_description
1 polymer ?
#
loop_
_entity_poly.entity_id
_entity_poly.type
_entity_poly.pdbx_seq_one_letter_code
_entity_poly.pdbx_strand_id
1 'polypeptide(L)'
;MVYIVDKLKEFSTCMPYVPKPLDLSLPVVESNVSTDNQTHSAMSTEQEEEEFIKNNYVARTLLNEPELPAITWTNWYKEINWPQATLLCLEPFIALYGIFTTSFAWQTAIFTLIWYFLTGFGITAGYHRLFAHRAYEATKTLRYILLTFGAGAVQGSAQWWSRGHRAHHRYTDTDLDPYSAHKGMFYSHIGWLIFKPRRKPGVADVTDLNHDPTIQWQHRNYISLAFFMSFVLPTLICGLGWNDYRGGYFFAGVLRLVFVHHSTFCVNSLAHYLGDTPFDDRHTPRDHFITALVTLGEGYHNFHHEFPSDYRNALRWFQYDPTKLLIEFFKLIGLASNLKEFPNNEIEKGRYTMVHKELEKLGRTIAWPKRNSELPIITFEEYQELSKKDDGRALILIAGFIHDAGHFIDSHPGGRALIKSYIGKDATVAFYGGIHDHNTAAHNMLAMMRVAICKYGGEVEHIKKRLGHVQTATPIFA
;
A
#
# COMPACT_ATOMS: atom_id res chain seq x y z
N MET A 1 -22.76 15.19 -25.87
CA MET A 1 -21.48 14.66 -26.40
C MET A 1 -20.45 15.75 -26.67
N VAL A 2 -20.85 16.98 -27.05
CA VAL A 2 -19.93 18.13 -27.22
C VAL A 2 -19.44 18.72 -25.87
N TYR A 3 -20.26 18.67 -24.81
CA TYR A 3 -19.89 19.16 -23.46
C TYR A 3 -18.79 18.34 -22.75
N ILE A 4 -18.57 17.09 -23.17
CA ILE A 4 -17.56 16.20 -22.59
C ILE A 4 -16.17 16.42 -23.24
N VAL A 5 -16.15 16.86 -24.50
CA VAL A 5 -14.89 17.15 -25.22
C VAL A 5 -14.27 18.47 -24.77
N ASP A 6 -15.09 19.46 -24.40
CA ASP A 6 -14.59 20.75 -23.90
C ASP A 6 -14.02 20.65 -22.46
N LYS A 7 -14.60 19.79 -21.62
CA LYS A 7 -14.06 19.48 -20.28
C LYS A 7 -12.73 18.73 -20.31
N LEU A 8 -12.42 18.01 -21.39
CA LEU A 8 -11.14 17.31 -21.57
C LEU A 8 -10.01 18.23 -22.06
N LYS A 9 -10.33 19.43 -22.56
CA LYS A 9 -9.31 20.44 -22.93
C LYS A 9 -8.84 21.28 -21.74
N GLU A 10 -9.61 21.38 -20.66
CA GLU A 10 -9.20 22.06 -19.41
C GLU A 10 -8.18 21.26 -18.59
N PHE A 11 -7.93 19.98 -18.92
CA PHE A 11 -6.93 19.13 -18.25
C PHE A 11 -5.50 19.27 -18.81
N SER A 12 -5.25 20.17 -19.77
CA SER A 12 -3.97 20.27 -20.50
C SER A 12 -3.15 21.54 -20.26
N THR A 13 -3.42 22.32 -19.21
CA THR A 13 -2.58 23.49 -18.88
C THR A 13 -2.21 23.53 -17.40
N CYS A 14 -1.39 22.58 -16.96
CA CYS A 14 -0.49 22.80 -15.84
C CYS A 14 0.83 23.33 -16.42
N MET A 15 1.07 24.64 -16.30
CA MET A 15 2.41 25.17 -16.51
C MET A 15 3.38 24.49 -15.53
N PRO A 16 4.59 24.11 -15.94
CA PRO A 16 5.62 23.74 -14.99
C PRO A 16 5.97 24.98 -14.14
N TYR A 17 5.80 24.86 -12.83
CA TYR A 17 6.47 25.77 -11.90
C TYR A 17 7.97 25.57 -12.10
N VAL A 18 8.63 26.55 -12.71
CA VAL A 18 10.09 26.64 -12.80
C VAL A 18 10.55 27.30 -11.50
N PRO A 19 11.24 26.59 -10.58
CA PRO A 19 11.85 27.24 -9.44
C PRO A 19 12.88 28.24 -9.95
N LYS A 20 12.88 29.47 -9.39
CA LYS A 20 14.01 30.39 -9.60
C LYS A 20 15.31 29.66 -9.22
N PRO A 21 16.41 29.87 -9.98
CA PRO A 21 17.69 29.31 -9.59
C PRO A 21 18.02 29.74 -8.17
N LEU A 22 18.33 28.76 -7.33
CA LEU A 22 18.81 28.97 -5.98
C LEU A 22 20.14 29.73 -6.11
N ASP A 23 20.20 30.94 -5.55
CA ASP A 23 21.46 31.69 -5.45
C ASP A 23 22.42 30.88 -4.55
N LEU A 24 23.44 30.30 -5.18
CA LEU A 24 24.42 29.43 -4.54
C LEU A 24 25.52 30.21 -3.80
N SER A 25 25.38 31.53 -3.61
CA SER A 25 26.26 32.27 -2.71
C SER A 25 25.84 32.09 -1.25
N LEU A 26 26.00 30.88 -0.72
CA LEU A 26 26.12 30.69 0.73
C LEU A 26 27.51 31.19 1.15
N PRO A 27 27.63 32.03 2.18
CA PRO A 27 28.93 32.40 2.71
C PRO A 27 29.64 31.13 3.18
N VAL A 28 30.91 30.99 2.79
CA VAL A 28 31.82 29.98 3.31
C VAL A 28 31.88 30.20 4.83
N VAL A 29 31.14 29.37 5.57
CA VAL A 29 31.38 29.21 7.00
C VAL A 29 32.68 28.43 7.05
N GLU A 30 33.78 29.14 7.30
CA GLU A 30 35.03 28.53 7.72
C GLU A 30 34.70 27.57 8.88
N SER A 31 34.89 26.28 8.64
CA SER A 31 34.86 25.27 9.68
C SER A 31 36.04 25.56 10.60
N ASN A 32 35.82 26.42 11.59
CA ASN A 32 36.59 26.38 12.82
C ASN A 32 36.29 25.03 13.43
N VAL A 33 37.16 24.07 13.14
CA VAL A 33 37.28 22.83 13.91
C VAL A 33 37.72 23.26 15.30
N SER A 34 36.74 23.60 16.16
CA SER A 34 36.97 23.48 17.59
C SER A 34 37.05 21.98 17.85
N THR A 35 38.22 21.54 18.31
CA THR A 35 38.40 20.24 18.94
C THR A 35 37.66 20.24 20.27
N ASP A 36 36.33 20.26 20.23
CA ASP A 36 35.53 19.84 21.38
C ASP A 36 35.48 18.32 21.33
N ASN A 37 36.37 17.72 22.11
CA ASN A 37 36.25 16.35 22.59
C ASN A 37 34.96 16.22 23.41
N GLN A 38 33.80 16.18 22.74
CA GLN A 38 32.64 15.52 23.28
C GLN A 38 32.68 14.07 22.80
N THR A 39 33.29 13.24 23.64
CA THR A 39 33.00 11.82 23.69
C THR A 39 31.48 11.65 23.82
N HIS A 40 30.78 11.42 22.72
CA HIS A 40 29.48 10.75 22.78
C HIS A 40 29.77 9.35 23.32
N SER A 41 29.60 9.14 24.63
CA SER A 41 29.59 7.79 25.16
C SER A 41 28.42 7.08 24.48
N ALA A 42 28.69 5.99 23.77
CA ALA A 42 27.64 5.12 23.29
C ALA A 42 26.73 4.78 24.49
N MET A 43 25.44 5.09 24.38
CA MET A 43 24.48 4.76 25.43
C MET A 43 24.51 3.25 25.67
N SER A 44 24.34 2.83 26.92
CA SER A 44 24.16 1.40 27.18
C SER A 44 22.85 0.93 26.56
N THR A 45 22.76 -0.34 26.19
CA THR A 45 21.53 -0.94 25.64
C THR A 45 20.31 -0.71 26.53
N GLU A 46 20.51 -0.68 27.85
CA GLU A 46 19.46 -0.35 28.83
C GLU A 46 18.99 1.11 28.74
N GLN A 47 19.92 2.06 28.54
CA GLN A 47 19.57 3.47 28.36
C GLN A 47 18.86 3.72 27.03
N GLU A 48 19.26 3.01 25.97
CA GLU A 48 18.59 3.07 24.67
C GLU A 48 17.15 2.52 24.76
N GLU A 49 16.95 1.42 25.50
CA GLU A 49 15.64 0.83 25.75
C GLU A 49 14.74 1.76 26.59
N GLU A 50 15.27 2.36 27.65
CA GLU A 50 14.53 3.34 28.46
C GLU A 50 14.12 4.57 27.65
N GLU A 51 15.01 5.10 26.81
CA GLU A 51 14.70 6.23 25.94
C GLU A 51 13.66 5.87 24.88
N PHE A 52 13.76 4.67 24.29
CA PHE A 52 12.76 4.14 23.37
C PHE A 52 11.38 4.05 24.02
N ILE A 53 11.28 3.44 25.20
CA ILE A 53 10.00 3.30 25.93
C ILE A 53 9.44 4.67 26.28
N LYS A 54 10.27 5.61 26.73
CA LYS A 54 9.84 6.96 27.10
C LYS A 54 9.24 7.72 25.92
N ASN A 55 9.83 7.58 24.74
CA ASN A 55 9.42 8.30 23.53
C ASN A 55 8.34 7.56 22.71
N ASN A 56 8.16 6.26 22.93
CA ASN A 56 7.13 5.45 22.26
C ASN A 56 5.87 5.35 23.12
N TYR A 57 4.80 6.05 22.71
CA TYR A 57 3.52 6.03 23.42
C TYR A 57 2.97 4.61 23.61
N VAL A 58 3.06 3.75 22.59
CA VAL A 58 2.53 2.38 22.65
C VAL A 58 3.32 1.57 23.67
N ALA A 59 4.65 1.57 23.57
CA ALA A 59 5.51 0.85 24.51
C ALA A 59 5.27 1.30 25.96
N ARG A 60 5.22 2.62 26.19
CA ARG A 60 4.92 3.19 27.50
C ARG A 60 3.55 2.79 28.03
N THR A 61 2.51 2.80 27.18
CA THR A 61 1.16 2.39 27.60
C THR A 61 1.12 0.91 27.94
N LEU A 62 1.73 0.05 27.12
CA LEU A 62 1.76 -1.40 27.35
C LEU A 62 2.55 -1.80 28.59
N LEU A 63 3.59 -1.03 28.96
CA LEU A 63 4.34 -1.23 30.19
C LEU A 63 3.51 -0.88 31.44
N ASN A 64 2.68 0.17 31.35
CA ASN A 64 1.89 0.67 32.49
C ASN A 64 0.51 0.00 32.63
N GLU A 65 -0.01 -0.61 31.57
CA GLU A 65 -1.30 -1.31 31.57
C GLU A 65 -1.10 -2.83 31.39
N PRO A 66 -0.99 -3.60 32.51
CA PRO A 66 -0.81 -5.04 32.44
C PRO A 66 -2.05 -5.74 31.88
N GLU A 67 -1.84 -6.91 31.26
CA GLU A 67 -2.94 -7.75 30.80
C GLU A 67 -3.79 -8.29 31.95
N LEU A 68 -5.05 -8.58 31.64
CA LEU A 68 -5.87 -9.42 32.50
C LEU A 68 -5.16 -10.76 32.79
N PRO A 69 -5.40 -11.39 33.96
CA PRO A 69 -4.80 -12.66 34.33
C PRO A 69 -5.13 -13.77 33.31
N ALA A 70 -4.27 -14.78 33.24
CA ALA A 70 -4.38 -15.86 32.26
C ALA A 70 -5.76 -16.52 32.25
N ILE A 71 -6.19 -16.94 31.05
CA ILE A 71 -7.44 -17.66 30.87
C ILE A 71 -7.28 -19.08 31.41
N THR A 72 -8.20 -19.49 32.25
CA THR A 72 -8.29 -20.82 32.86
C THR A 72 -9.66 -21.43 32.59
N TRP A 73 -9.80 -22.73 32.82
CA TRP A 73 -11.08 -23.43 32.77
C TRP A 73 -12.14 -22.87 33.73
N THR A 74 -11.75 -22.11 34.74
CA THR A 74 -12.65 -21.53 35.74
C THR A 74 -13.06 -20.09 35.44
N ASN A 75 -12.40 -19.39 34.50
CA ASN A 75 -12.69 -17.98 34.19
C ASN A 75 -13.03 -17.70 32.71
N TRP A 76 -12.86 -18.66 31.78
CA TRP A 76 -13.05 -18.43 30.34
C TRP A 76 -14.41 -17.81 29.98
N TYR A 77 -15.49 -18.21 30.65
CA TYR A 77 -16.84 -17.70 30.38
C TYR A 77 -17.02 -16.21 30.75
N LYS A 78 -16.14 -15.66 31.61
CA LYS A 78 -16.15 -14.24 31.99
C LYS A 78 -15.53 -13.36 30.91
N GLU A 79 -14.66 -13.94 30.08
CA GLU A 79 -14.02 -13.28 28.94
C GLU A 79 -14.98 -13.10 27.77
N ILE A 80 -16.09 -13.84 27.74
CA ILE A 80 -17.08 -13.74 26.67
C ILE A 80 -17.96 -12.51 26.88
N ASN A 81 -18.12 -11.75 25.79
CA ASN A 81 -19.08 -10.69 25.66
C ASN A 81 -20.45 -11.27 25.28
N TRP A 82 -21.14 -11.86 26.26
CA TRP A 82 -22.35 -12.65 26.06
C TRP A 82 -23.45 -11.98 25.21
N PRO A 83 -23.75 -10.68 25.34
CA PRO A 83 -24.76 -10.05 24.50
C PRO A 83 -24.37 -10.08 23.01
N GLN A 84 -23.13 -9.71 22.67
CA GLN A 84 -22.61 -9.66 21.31
C GLN A 84 -22.44 -11.07 20.75
N ALA A 85 -21.89 -11.99 21.54
CA ALA A 85 -21.74 -13.39 21.16
C ALA A 85 -23.10 -14.02 20.85
N THR A 86 -24.12 -13.76 21.68
CA THR A 86 -25.47 -14.28 21.44
C THR A 86 -26.07 -13.72 20.15
N LEU A 87 -25.98 -12.41 19.93
CA LEU A 87 -26.50 -11.77 18.72
C LEU A 87 -25.82 -12.33 17.46
N LEU A 88 -24.48 -12.29 17.41
CA LEU A 88 -23.71 -12.69 16.23
C LEU A 88 -23.76 -14.19 15.95
N CYS A 89 -23.85 -15.05 16.98
CA CYS A 89 -23.92 -16.49 16.79
C CYS A 89 -25.33 -16.97 16.47
N LEU A 90 -26.40 -16.37 17.03
CA LEU A 90 -27.77 -16.80 16.77
C LEU A 90 -28.31 -16.31 15.43
N GLU A 91 -27.90 -15.13 14.98
CA GLU A 91 -28.40 -14.50 13.78
C GLU A 91 -28.28 -15.38 12.51
N PRO A 92 -27.15 -16.08 12.22
CA PRO A 92 -27.07 -17.02 11.12
C PRO A 92 -28.07 -18.18 11.20
N PHE A 93 -28.38 -18.69 12.41
CA PHE A 93 -29.37 -19.76 12.57
C PHE A 93 -30.80 -19.25 12.32
N ILE A 94 -31.11 -18.01 12.72
CA ILE A 94 -32.41 -17.38 12.42
C ILE A 94 -32.54 -17.15 10.91
N ALA A 95 -31.46 -16.73 10.25
CA ALA A 95 -31.41 -16.58 8.80
C ALA A 95 -31.64 -17.91 8.07
N LEU A 96 -30.97 -18.99 8.51
CA LEU A 96 -31.17 -20.34 7.96
C LEU A 96 -32.61 -20.82 8.15
N TYR A 97 -33.18 -20.64 9.34
CA TYR A 97 -34.59 -20.94 9.58
C TYR A 97 -35.50 -20.15 8.62
N GLY A 98 -35.20 -18.86 8.41
CA GLY A 98 -35.90 -18.02 7.45
C GLY A 98 -35.85 -18.55 6.02
N ILE A 99 -34.67 -18.96 5.56
CA ILE A 99 -34.43 -19.57 4.23
C ILE A 99 -35.30 -20.82 4.03
N PHE A 100 -35.39 -21.70 5.04
CA PHE A 100 -36.14 -22.95 4.91
C PHE A 100 -37.65 -22.82 5.12
N THR A 101 -38.13 -21.74 5.75
CA THR A 101 -39.55 -21.62 6.16
C THR A 101 -40.29 -20.45 5.53
N THR A 102 -39.63 -19.68 4.65
CA THR A 102 -40.23 -18.51 4.02
C THR A 102 -40.25 -18.70 2.51
N SER A 103 -41.43 -18.54 1.91
CA SER A 103 -41.59 -18.63 0.47
C SER A 103 -40.76 -17.57 -0.24
N PHE A 104 -40.19 -17.94 -1.38
CA PHE A 104 -39.42 -17.02 -2.20
C PHE A 104 -40.34 -16.03 -2.92
N ALA A 105 -40.07 -14.73 -2.76
CA ALA A 105 -40.67 -13.66 -3.55
C ALA A 105 -39.53 -12.87 -4.22
N TRP A 106 -39.58 -12.75 -5.55
CA TRP A 106 -38.50 -12.09 -6.31
C TRP A 106 -38.42 -10.59 -5.99
N GLN A 107 -39.55 -9.95 -5.68
CA GLN A 107 -39.60 -8.55 -5.25
C GLN A 107 -38.84 -8.36 -3.93
N THR A 108 -39.06 -9.26 -2.96
CA THR A 108 -38.32 -9.28 -1.70
C THR A 108 -36.85 -9.56 -1.90
N ALA A 109 -36.48 -10.45 -2.82
CA ALA A 109 -35.07 -10.72 -3.12
C ALA A 109 -34.35 -9.49 -3.69
N ILE A 110 -34.97 -8.79 -4.66
CA ILE A 110 -34.42 -7.53 -5.20
C ILE A 110 -34.36 -6.46 -4.12
N PHE A 111 -35.43 -6.30 -3.33
CA PHE A 111 -35.46 -5.33 -2.24
C PHE A 111 -34.39 -5.63 -1.18
N THR A 112 -34.18 -6.91 -0.84
CA THR A 112 -33.12 -7.37 0.09
C THR A 112 -31.75 -6.94 -0.41
N LEU A 113 -31.47 -7.10 -1.71
CA LEU A 113 -30.20 -6.66 -2.31
C LEU A 113 -30.05 -5.13 -2.27
N ILE A 114 -31.10 -4.38 -2.59
CA ILE A 114 -31.09 -2.91 -2.49
C ILE A 114 -30.84 -2.48 -1.04
N TRP A 115 -31.53 -3.11 -0.08
CA TRP A 115 -31.39 -2.82 1.35
C TRP A 115 -30.00 -3.16 1.88
N TYR A 116 -29.39 -4.24 1.37
CA TYR A 116 -27.98 -4.60 1.62
C TYR A 116 -27.05 -3.46 1.23
N PHE A 117 -27.15 -2.96 -0.01
CA PHE A 117 -26.31 -1.84 -0.47
C PHE A 117 -26.59 -0.56 0.32
N LEU A 118 -27.85 -0.20 0.57
CA LEU A 118 -28.17 1.03 1.30
C LEU A 118 -27.61 1.02 2.73
N THR A 119 -27.78 -0.08 3.47
CA THR A 119 -27.21 -0.22 4.83
C THR A 119 -25.69 -0.32 4.81
N GLY A 120 -25.11 -1.02 3.83
CA GLY A 120 -23.67 -1.07 3.60
C GLY A 120 -23.06 0.32 3.30
N PHE A 121 -23.69 1.12 2.45
CA PHE A 121 -23.27 2.50 2.18
C PHE A 121 -23.41 3.43 3.38
N GLY A 122 -24.35 3.14 4.29
CA GLY A 122 -24.40 3.81 5.60
C GLY A 122 -23.11 3.62 6.41
N ILE A 123 -22.47 2.45 6.28
CA ILE A 123 -21.16 2.16 6.88
C ILE A 123 -20.04 2.81 6.05
N THR A 124 -19.92 2.49 4.77
CA THR A 124 -18.77 2.89 3.95
C THR A 124 -18.74 4.39 3.64
N ALA A 125 -19.82 4.95 3.08
CA ALA A 125 -19.88 6.39 2.81
C ALA A 125 -20.06 7.20 4.11
N GLY A 126 -20.89 6.71 5.04
CA GLY A 126 -21.20 7.38 6.29
C GLY A 126 -20.15 7.19 7.38
N TYR A 127 -20.23 6.08 8.10
CA TYR A 127 -19.41 5.86 9.31
C TYR A 127 -17.91 5.95 9.03
N HIS A 128 -17.48 5.35 7.94
CA HIS A 128 -16.08 5.24 7.58
C HIS A 128 -15.54 6.52 6.94
N ARG A 129 -15.91 6.81 5.69
CA ARG A 129 -15.30 7.93 4.93
C ARG A 129 -15.71 9.30 5.46
N LEU A 130 -16.98 9.50 5.83
CA LEU A 130 -17.48 10.80 6.31
C LEU A 130 -17.16 11.06 7.78
N PHE A 131 -17.52 10.15 8.70
CA PHE A 131 -17.42 10.42 10.14
C PHE A 131 -16.06 10.02 10.73
N ALA A 132 -15.53 8.84 10.42
CA ALA A 132 -14.23 8.42 10.95
C ALA A 132 -13.07 9.21 10.32
N HIS A 133 -13.08 9.37 8.99
CA HIS A 133 -11.94 9.94 8.25
C HIS A 133 -12.12 11.38 7.77
N ARG A 134 -13.35 11.90 7.80
CA ARG A 134 -13.66 13.28 7.36
C ARG A 134 -13.18 13.53 5.93
N ALA A 135 -13.34 12.54 5.06
CA ALA A 135 -12.84 12.53 3.69
C ALA A 135 -13.66 13.43 2.75
N TYR A 136 -14.87 13.82 3.17
CA TYR A 136 -15.70 14.78 2.46
C TYR A 136 -16.65 15.50 3.43
N GLU A 137 -17.34 16.52 2.94
CA GLU A 137 -18.40 17.22 3.66
C GLU A 137 -19.78 16.85 3.09
N ALA A 138 -20.79 16.83 3.94
CA ALA A 138 -22.15 16.43 3.57
C ALA A 138 -23.18 17.39 4.16
N THR A 139 -24.24 17.65 3.40
CA THR A 139 -25.42 18.38 3.90
C THR A 139 -26.04 17.66 5.09
N LYS A 140 -26.76 18.40 5.96
CA LYS A 140 -27.47 17.80 7.10
C LYS A 140 -28.39 16.65 6.68
N THR A 141 -29.11 16.81 5.56
CA THR A 141 -29.99 15.78 5.00
C THR A 141 -29.23 14.49 4.70
N LEU A 142 -28.14 14.58 3.94
CA LEU A 142 -27.33 13.41 3.59
C LEU A 142 -26.75 12.74 4.85
N ARG A 143 -26.33 13.52 5.84
CA ARG A 143 -25.84 12.99 7.12
C ARG A 143 -26.90 12.17 7.85
N TYR A 144 -28.13 12.67 7.96
CA TYR A 144 -29.24 11.89 8.57
C TYR A 144 -29.56 10.62 7.77
N ILE A 145 -29.53 10.68 6.44
CA ILE A 145 -29.73 9.51 5.58
C ILE A 145 -28.65 8.45 5.87
N LEU A 146 -27.37 8.82 5.84
CA LEU A 146 -26.27 7.89 6.09
C LEU A 146 -26.27 7.35 7.53
N LEU A 147 -26.61 8.18 8.52
CA LEU A 147 -26.71 7.78 9.93
C LEU A 147 -27.84 6.77 10.18
N THR A 148 -28.98 6.93 9.51
CA THR A 148 -30.14 6.02 9.65
C THR A 148 -29.90 4.70 8.94
N PHE A 149 -29.37 4.71 7.72
CA PHE A 149 -28.97 3.48 7.04
C PHE A 149 -27.82 2.77 7.74
N GLY A 150 -26.83 3.50 8.25
CA GLY A 150 -25.74 2.95 9.05
C GLY A 150 -26.23 2.32 10.35
N ALA A 151 -27.28 2.87 10.98
CA ALA A 151 -27.93 2.23 12.12
C ALA A 151 -28.57 0.88 11.75
N GLY A 152 -29.14 0.78 10.53
CA GLY A 152 -29.70 -0.47 9.99
C GLY A 152 -28.68 -1.58 9.73
N ALA A 153 -27.38 -1.28 9.74
CA ALA A 153 -26.31 -2.27 9.71
C ALA A 153 -26.01 -2.88 11.09
N VAL A 154 -26.53 -2.30 12.18
CA VAL A 154 -26.42 -2.82 13.56
C VAL A 154 -24.96 -3.02 14.03
N GLN A 155 -24.06 -2.08 13.72
CA GLN A 155 -22.62 -2.15 14.05
C GLN A 155 -22.18 -1.17 15.16
N GLY A 156 -23.13 -0.74 15.98
CA GLY A 156 -22.94 0.34 16.95
C GLY A 156 -23.26 1.72 16.37
N SER A 157 -23.40 2.71 17.25
CA SER A 157 -23.59 4.10 16.84
C SER A 157 -22.39 4.61 16.04
N ALA A 158 -22.61 5.62 15.19
CA ALA A 158 -21.54 6.21 14.38
C ALA A 158 -20.36 6.71 15.24
N GLN A 159 -20.65 7.26 16.43
CA GLN A 159 -19.63 7.70 17.39
C GLN A 159 -18.78 6.53 17.91
N TRP A 160 -19.42 5.45 18.35
CA TRP A 160 -18.71 4.27 18.87
C TRP A 160 -17.88 3.60 17.78
N TRP A 161 -18.45 3.43 16.59
CA TRP A 161 -17.80 2.82 15.43
C TRP A 161 -16.59 3.65 15.00
N SER A 162 -16.78 4.96 14.80
CA SER A 162 -15.71 5.87 14.37
C SER A 162 -14.57 5.97 15.39
N ARG A 163 -14.89 5.94 16.69
CA ARG A 163 -13.86 5.87 17.75
C ARG A 163 -12.99 4.62 17.61
N GLY A 164 -13.63 3.46 17.42
CA GLY A 164 -12.93 2.19 17.21
C GLY A 164 -12.07 2.21 15.95
N HIS A 165 -12.63 2.71 14.85
CA HIS A 165 -11.93 2.84 13.56
C HIS A 165 -10.72 3.76 13.61
N ARG A 166 -10.85 4.93 14.24
CA ARG A 166 -9.72 5.85 14.44
C ARG A 166 -8.63 5.25 15.33
N ALA A 167 -9.02 4.49 16.35
CA ALA A 167 -8.06 3.78 17.20
C ALA A 167 -7.34 2.68 16.40
N HIS A 168 -8.06 1.93 15.56
CA HIS A 168 -7.47 0.96 14.66
C HIS A 168 -6.39 1.58 13.78
N HIS A 169 -6.69 2.63 13.00
CA HIS A 169 -5.67 3.30 12.16
C HIS A 169 -4.47 3.83 12.93
N ARG A 170 -4.68 4.36 14.14
CA ARG A 170 -3.61 4.94 14.95
C ARG A 170 -2.67 3.89 15.53
N TYR A 171 -3.22 2.71 15.84
CA TYR A 171 -2.54 1.67 16.58
C TYR A 171 -2.45 0.37 15.79
N THR A 172 -2.64 0.41 14.46
CA THR A 172 -2.66 -0.74 13.55
C THR A 172 -1.53 -1.68 13.89
N ASP A 173 -1.83 -2.97 13.99
CA ASP A 173 -0.86 -4.02 14.25
C ASP A 173 -0.16 -3.96 15.63
N THR A 174 -0.68 -3.20 16.58
CA THR A 174 -0.23 -3.21 17.98
C THR A 174 -1.28 -3.83 18.91
N ASP A 175 -0.88 -4.11 20.16
CA ASP A 175 -1.82 -4.58 21.20
C ASP A 175 -2.90 -3.57 21.60
N LEU A 176 -2.74 -2.30 21.19
CA LEU A 176 -3.72 -1.24 21.39
C LEU A 176 -4.77 -1.15 20.26
N ASP A 177 -4.57 -1.87 19.16
CA ASP A 177 -5.57 -2.00 18.09
C ASP A 177 -6.76 -2.84 18.59
N PRO A 178 -8.00 -2.31 18.56
CA PRO A 178 -9.19 -3.02 19.01
C PRO A 178 -9.47 -4.34 18.29
N TYR A 179 -9.00 -4.51 17.05
CA TYR A 179 -9.26 -5.71 16.26
C TYR A 179 -8.05 -6.14 15.43
N SER A 180 -6.85 -6.02 16.04
CA SER A 180 -5.55 -6.38 15.46
C SER A 180 -5.54 -7.69 14.68
N ALA A 181 -5.07 -7.63 13.44
CA ALA A 181 -4.84 -8.79 12.59
C ALA A 181 -3.79 -9.75 13.17
N HIS A 182 -2.82 -9.26 13.96
CA HIS A 182 -1.80 -10.12 14.60
C HIS A 182 -2.37 -11.14 15.60
N LYS A 183 -3.59 -10.93 16.11
CA LYS A 183 -4.30 -11.89 16.96
C LYS A 183 -4.97 -13.03 16.17
N GLY A 184 -4.82 -13.04 14.84
CA GLY A 184 -5.30 -14.09 13.96
C GLY A 184 -6.56 -13.71 13.18
N MET A 185 -6.79 -14.42 12.08
CA MET A 185 -7.91 -14.22 11.16
C MET A 185 -9.27 -14.32 11.86
N PHE A 186 -9.45 -15.30 12.76
CA PHE A 186 -10.70 -15.45 13.50
C PHE A 186 -10.96 -14.27 14.45
N TYR A 187 -9.92 -13.82 15.16
CA TYR A 187 -10.03 -12.71 16.09
C TYR A 187 -10.41 -11.41 15.38
N SER A 188 -9.66 -11.05 14.33
CA SER A 188 -9.90 -9.85 13.55
C SER A 188 -11.22 -9.87 12.78
N HIS A 189 -11.68 -11.05 12.32
CA HIS A 189 -12.98 -11.19 11.67
C HIS A 189 -14.14 -10.97 12.65
N ILE A 190 -14.22 -11.76 13.73
CA ILE A 190 -15.39 -11.75 14.63
C ILE A 190 -15.04 -11.89 16.11
N GLY A 191 -13.89 -12.49 16.43
CA GLY A 191 -13.51 -12.77 17.82
C GLY A 191 -13.37 -11.52 18.69
N TRP A 192 -12.97 -10.38 18.12
CA TRP A 192 -12.87 -9.10 18.85
C TRP A 192 -14.22 -8.57 19.36
N LEU A 193 -15.34 -9.01 18.77
CA LEU A 193 -16.70 -8.69 19.24
C LEU A 193 -17.18 -9.70 20.29
N ILE A 194 -16.76 -10.97 20.14
CA ILE A 194 -17.16 -12.10 21.00
C ILE A 194 -16.40 -12.08 22.32
N PHE A 195 -15.12 -11.73 22.32
CA PHE A 195 -14.28 -11.70 23.50
C PHE A 195 -14.10 -10.27 24.00
N LYS A 196 -14.21 -10.09 25.31
CA LYS A 196 -13.91 -8.82 25.96
C LYS A 196 -12.43 -8.50 25.74
N PRO A 197 -12.11 -7.23 25.47
CA PRO A 197 -10.72 -6.84 25.26
C PRO A 197 -9.94 -7.04 26.57
N ARG A 198 -8.81 -7.74 26.48
CA ARG A 198 -7.97 -8.08 27.64
C ARG A 198 -7.03 -6.95 28.07
N ARG A 199 -7.00 -5.87 27.29
CA ARG A 199 -6.38 -4.58 27.59
C ARG A 199 -7.32 -3.49 27.12
N LYS A 200 -7.17 -2.27 27.62
CA LYS A 200 -7.93 -1.14 27.14
C LYS A 200 -7.47 -0.79 25.72
N PRO A 201 -8.37 -0.72 24.71
CA PRO A 201 -7.99 -0.26 23.38
C PRO A 201 -7.44 1.16 23.41
N GLY A 202 -6.55 1.47 22.47
CA GLY A 202 -5.91 2.78 22.39
C GLY A 202 -6.89 3.95 22.24
N VAL A 203 -6.45 5.13 22.65
CA VAL A 203 -7.28 6.33 22.66
C VAL A 203 -7.27 7.00 21.29
N ALA A 204 -8.46 7.32 20.77
CA ALA A 204 -8.65 8.13 19.58
C ALA A 204 -9.34 9.44 19.95
N ASP A 205 -8.97 10.52 19.26
CA ASP A 205 -9.70 11.79 19.37
C ASP A 205 -11.08 11.65 18.72
N VAL A 206 -12.10 12.05 19.46
CA VAL A 206 -13.53 12.03 19.07
C VAL A 206 -14.22 13.34 19.41
N THR A 207 -13.45 14.40 19.65
CA THR A 207 -13.97 15.71 20.07
C THR A 207 -14.94 16.29 19.04
N ASP A 208 -14.64 16.12 17.75
CA ASP A 208 -15.53 16.49 16.65
C ASP A 208 -16.86 15.69 16.67
N LEU A 209 -16.79 14.37 16.92
CA LEU A 209 -17.98 13.51 17.00
C LEU A 209 -18.88 13.86 18.19
N ASN A 210 -18.28 14.28 19.31
CA ASN A 210 -18.99 14.70 20.51
C ASN A 210 -19.74 16.01 20.31
N HIS A 211 -19.18 16.95 19.53
CA HIS A 211 -19.79 18.24 19.25
C HIS A 211 -20.77 18.22 18.06
N ASP A 212 -20.84 17.11 17.32
CA ASP A 212 -21.72 16.99 16.16
C ASP A 212 -23.17 16.63 16.56
N PRO A 213 -24.15 17.55 16.41
CA PRO A 213 -25.50 17.30 16.87
C PRO A 213 -26.21 16.18 16.10
N THR A 214 -25.83 15.92 14.84
CA THR A 214 -26.44 14.85 14.03
C THR A 214 -25.97 13.48 14.50
N ILE A 215 -24.67 13.34 14.81
CA ILE A 215 -24.10 12.11 15.37
C ILE A 215 -24.64 11.88 16.78
N GLN A 216 -24.69 12.92 17.62
CA GLN A 216 -25.22 12.81 18.97
C GLN A 216 -26.72 12.45 19.00
N TRP A 217 -27.50 12.95 18.03
CA TRP A 217 -28.89 12.50 17.85
C TRP A 217 -28.95 11.01 17.56
N GLN A 218 -28.13 10.51 16.64
CA GLN A 218 -28.12 9.09 16.28
C GLN A 218 -27.64 8.23 17.45
N HIS A 219 -26.59 8.66 18.17
CA HIS A 219 -26.04 7.94 19.32
C HIS A 219 -27.09 7.75 20.43
N ARG A 220 -27.85 8.81 20.78
CA ARG A 220 -28.92 8.73 21.79
C ARG A 220 -30.10 7.86 21.36
N ASN A 221 -30.41 7.82 20.07
CA ASN A 221 -31.55 7.07 19.52
C ASN A 221 -31.15 5.73 18.89
N TYR A 222 -29.90 5.29 19.08
CA TYR A 222 -29.29 4.25 18.27
C TYR A 222 -30.06 2.93 18.32
N ILE A 223 -30.44 2.46 19.51
CA ILE A 223 -31.13 1.17 19.67
C ILE A 223 -32.45 1.15 18.90
N SER A 224 -33.26 2.21 19.05
CA SER A 224 -34.54 2.35 18.36
C SER A 224 -34.36 2.46 16.84
N LEU A 225 -33.38 3.25 16.39
CA LEU A 225 -33.07 3.39 14.96
C LEU A 225 -32.57 2.08 14.35
N ALA A 226 -31.67 1.38 15.04
CA ALA A 226 -31.11 0.12 14.57
C ALA A 226 -32.20 -0.96 14.45
N PHE A 227 -33.05 -1.10 15.47
CA PHE A 227 -34.16 -2.05 15.43
C PHE A 227 -35.17 -1.72 14.33
N PHE A 228 -35.54 -0.44 14.22
CA PHE A 228 -36.50 -0.01 13.21
C PHE A 228 -35.97 -0.19 11.78
N MET A 229 -34.75 0.30 11.49
CA MET A 229 -34.16 0.26 10.16
C MET A 229 -33.73 -1.15 9.74
N SER A 230 -33.30 -1.99 10.70
CA SER A 230 -32.86 -3.35 10.40
C SER A 230 -34.03 -4.32 10.24
N PHE A 231 -35.12 -4.17 11.00
CA PHE A 231 -36.18 -5.20 11.04
C PHE A 231 -37.57 -4.65 10.69
N VAL A 232 -38.01 -3.58 11.36
CA VAL A 232 -39.41 -3.11 11.23
C VAL A 232 -39.67 -2.54 9.84
N LEU A 233 -38.86 -1.58 9.40
CA LEU A 233 -39.04 -0.89 8.13
C LEU A 233 -38.98 -1.84 6.91
N PRO A 234 -37.96 -2.70 6.74
CA PRO A 234 -37.94 -3.63 5.61
C PRO A 234 -39.12 -4.62 5.64
N THR A 235 -39.56 -5.06 6.83
CA THR A 235 -40.76 -5.90 7.00
C THR A 235 -42.02 -5.19 6.52
N LEU A 236 -42.21 -3.94 6.93
CA LEU A 236 -43.37 -3.14 6.53
C LEU A 236 -43.37 -2.82 5.04
N ILE A 237 -42.20 -2.51 4.46
CA ILE A 237 -42.10 -2.22 3.02
C ILE A 237 -42.51 -3.45 2.20
N CYS A 238 -41.98 -4.64 2.50
CA CYS A 238 -42.32 -5.85 1.77
C CYS A 238 -43.78 -6.27 2.01
N GLY A 239 -44.25 -6.15 3.26
CA GLY A 239 -45.60 -6.50 3.65
C GLY A 239 -46.68 -5.59 3.06
N LEU A 240 -46.48 -4.27 3.12
CA LEU A 240 -47.44 -3.31 2.55
C LEU A 240 -47.31 -3.20 1.02
N GLY A 241 -46.11 -3.41 0.47
CA GLY A 241 -45.84 -3.29 -0.96
C GLY A 241 -46.35 -4.47 -1.78
N TRP A 242 -46.09 -5.71 -1.34
CA TRP A 242 -46.46 -6.92 -2.09
C TRP A 242 -46.87 -8.09 -1.18
N ASN A 243 -47.37 -7.80 0.03
CA ASN A 243 -47.91 -8.77 0.98
C ASN A 243 -46.91 -9.85 1.45
N ASP A 244 -45.62 -9.52 1.52
CA ASP A 244 -44.58 -10.43 2.00
C ASP A 244 -43.90 -9.93 3.28
N TYR A 245 -44.67 -9.84 4.38
CA TYR A 245 -44.15 -9.47 5.70
C TYR A 245 -43.07 -10.45 6.18
N ARG A 246 -43.29 -11.75 5.94
CA ARG A 246 -42.38 -12.80 6.41
C ARG A 246 -41.04 -12.73 5.68
N GLY A 247 -41.05 -12.55 4.36
CA GLY A 247 -39.83 -12.36 3.58
C GLY A 247 -39.13 -11.04 3.90
N GLY A 248 -39.88 -9.96 4.13
CA GLY A 248 -39.30 -8.69 4.59
C GLY A 248 -38.54 -8.82 5.91
N TYR A 249 -39.04 -9.61 6.85
CA TYR A 249 -38.34 -9.89 8.11
C TYR A 249 -37.13 -10.81 7.90
N PHE A 250 -37.32 -12.00 7.34
CA PHE A 250 -36.26 -13.02 7.29
C PHE A 250 -35.19 -12.73 6.24
N PHE A 251 -35.56 -12.23 5.06
CA PHE A 251 -34.60 -11.95 4.00
C PHE A 251 -34.04 -10.52 4.11
N ALA A 252 -34.89 -9.50 4.01
CA ALA A 252 -34.44 -8.10 4.00
C ALA A 252 -33.97 -7.61 5.37
N GLY A 253 -34.48 -8.21 6.46
CA GLY A 253 -34.05 -7.92 7.82
C GLY A 253 -32.86 -8.78 8.26
N VAL A 254 -33.11 -10.07 8.54
CA VAL A 254 -32.15 -10.98 9.19
C VAL A 254 -31.05 -11.44 8.24
N LEU A 255 -31.37 -12.10 7.12
CA LEU A 255 -30.36 -12.66 6.22
C LEU A 255 -29.42 -11.58 5.69
N ARG A 256 -29.97 -10.43 5.29
CA ARG A 256 -29.18 -9.28 4.85
C ARG A 256 -28.28 -8.75 5.97
N LEU A 257 -28.68 -8.83 7.24
CA LEU A 257 -27.82 -8.42 8.36
C LEU A 257 -26.57 -9.28 8.43
N VAL A 258 -26.71 -10.61 8.28
CA VAL A 258 -25.60 -11.56 8.29
C VAL A 258 -24.59 -11.20 7.20
N PHE A 259 -25.08 -10.95 5.98
CA PHE A 259 -24.21 -10.55 4.88
C PHE A 259 -23.52 -9.20 5.10
N VAL A 260 -24.22 -8.19 5.65
CA VAL A 260 -23.60 -6.89 5.96
C VAL A 260 -22.53 -7.03 7.04
N HIS A 261 -22.78 -7.81 8.10
CA HIS A 261 -21.79 -8.04 9.16
C HIS A 261 -20.54 -8.73 8.63
N HIS A 262 -20.69 -9.87 7.95
CA HIS A 262 -19.54 -10.57 7.40
C HIS A 262 -18.83 -9.78 6.30
N SER A 263 -19.55 -8.98 5.51
CA SER A 263 -18.93 -8.03 4.56
C SER A 263 -18.03 -7.03 5.30
N THR A 264 -18.48 -6.41 6.39
CA THR A 264 -17.62 -5.49 7.15
C THR A 264 -16.49 -6.21 7.86
N PHE A 265 -16.73 -7.39 8.43
CA PHE A 265 -15.72 -8.19 9.12
C PHE A 265 -14.59 -8.63 8.19
N CYS A 266 -14.88 -8.84 6.89
CA CYS A 266 -13.87 -9.07 5.86
C CYS A 266 -12.87 -7.90 5.71
N VAL A 267 -13.25 -6.65 6.03
CA VAL A 267 -12.31 -5.52 6.00
C VAL A 267 -11.23 -5.71 7.07
N ASN A 268 -11.62 -6.01 8.30
CA ASN A 268 -10.68 -6.22 9.41
C ASN A 268 -9.83 -7.50 9.25
N SER A 269 -10.30 -8.44 8.44
CA SER A 269 -9.69 -9.77 8.31
C SER A 269 -9.11 -9.99 6.92
N LEU A 270 -9.91 -10.32 5.90
CA LEU A 270 -9.40 -10.57 4.53
C LEU A 270 -8.51 -9.44 4.02
N ALA A 271 -8.85 -8.18 4.30
CA ALA A 271 -8.07 -7.03 3.86
C ALA A 271 -6.72 -6.84 4.58
N HIS A 272 -6.40 -7.64 5.59
CA HIS A 272 -5.09 -7.69 6.25
C HIS A 272 -4.28 -8.95 5.92
N TYR A 273 -4.89 -9.92 5.22
CA TYR A 273 -4.26 -11.21 4.91
C TYR A 273 -4.08 -11.47 3.41
N LEU A 274 -5.03 -11.01 2.60
CA LEU A 274 -5.12 -11.32 1.18
C LEU A 274 -4.86 -10.07 0.34
N GLY A 275 -3.88 -10.15 -0.56
CA GLY A 275 -3.54 -9.10 -1.51
C GLY A 275 -2.13 -8.55 -1.38
N ASP A 276 -1.91 -7.45 -2.10
CA ASP A 276 -0.62 -6.81 -2.29
C ASP A 276 -0.44 -5.56 -1.41
N THR A 277 0.80 -5.09 -1.28
CA THR A 277 1.16 -3.85 -0.56
C THR A 277 1.77 -2.82 -1.53
N PRO A 278 0.97 -2.24 -2.44
CA PRO A 278 1.49 -1.33 -3.47
C PRO A 278 2.02 0.01 -2.94
N PHE A 279 1.70 0.41 -1.70
CA PHE A 279 2.05 1.73 -1.15
C PHE A 279 2.96 1.66 0.08
N ASP A 280 2.72 0.76 1.02
CA ASP A 280 3.57 0.53 2.20
C ASP A 280 3.45 -0.92 2.68
N ASP A 281 4.55 -1.53 3.14
CA ASP A 281 4.59 -2.92 3.62
C ASP A 281 5.02 -3.07 5.09
N ARG A 282 4.95 -1.98 5.87
CA ARG A 282 5.27 -2.00 7.31
C ARG A 282 4.14 -2.58 8.14
N HIS A 283 2.91 -2.46 7.66
CA HIS A 283 1.69 -2.95 8.31
C HIS A 283 1.00 -4.01 7.44
N THR A 284 0.06 -4.72 8.04
CA THR A 284 -0.69 -5.82 7.44
C THR A 284 -1.73 -5.45 6.37
N PRO A 285 -2.33 -4.23 6.28
CA PRO A 285 -3.33 -3.90 5.25
C PRO A 285 -2.89 -4.18 3.81
N ARG A 286 -3.79 -4.78 3.02
CA ARG A 286 -3.57 -5.25 1.65
C ARG A 286 -4.61 -4.74 0.68
N ASP A 287 -4.19 -4.53 -0.56
CA ASP A 287 -5.07 -4.26 -1.69
C ASP A 287 -5.48 -5.55 -2.39
N HIS A 288 -6.78 -5.81 -2.49
CA HIS A 288 -7.29 -6.99 -3.17
C HIS A 288 -8.70 -6.80 -3.76
N PHE A 289 -8.85 -7.19 -5.03
CA PHE A 289 -10.10 -7.02 -5.78
C PHE A 289 -11.28 -7.83 -5.21
N ILE A 290 -11.07 -9.11 -4.85
CA ILE A 290 -12.16 -9.93 -4.29
C ILE A 290 -12.61 -9.35 -2.94
N THR A 291 -11.65 -8.86 -2.15
CA THR A 291 -11.96 -8.17 -0.89
C THR A 291 -12.83 -6.95 -1.20
N ALA A 292 -12.45 -6.12 -2.18
CA ALA A 292 -13.23 -4.95 -2.56
C ALA A 292 -14.66 -5.32 -3.03
N LEU A 293 -14.82 -6.44 -3.74
CA LEU A 293 -16.12 -6.94 -4.17
C LEU A 293 -17.04 -7.26 -2.99
N VAL A 294 -16.53 -8.02 -2.02
CA VAL A 294 -17.31 -8.46 -0.85
C VAL A 294 -17.45 -7.39 0.21
N THR A 295 -16.70 -6.28 0.12
CA THR A 295 -16.71 -5.17 1.09
C THR A 295 -17.17 -3.84 0.49
N LEU A 296 -17.88 -3.84 -0.65
CA LEU A 296 -18.44 -2.63 -1.26
C LEU A 296 -17.40 -1.53 -1.58
N GLY A 297 -16.20 -1.95 -1.97
CA GLY A 297 -15.09 -1.06 -2.34
C GLY A 297 -14.03 -0.88 -1.26
N GLU A 298 -14.20 -1.49 -0.08
CA GLU A 298 -13.30 -1.32 1.07
C GLU A 298 -12.05 -2.23 1.06
N GLY A 299 -11.81 -2.95 -0.04
CA GLY A 299 -10.72 -3.93 -0.14
C GLY A 299 -9.41 -3.42 -0.73
N TYR A 300 -9.33 -2.16 -1.13
CA TYR A 300 -8.04 -1.49 -1.40
C TYR A 300 -7.50 -0.90 -0.09
N HIS A 301 -7.20 -1.81 0.84
CA HIS A 301 -6.98 -1.47 2.24
C HIS A 301 -5.56 -0.97 2.52
N ASN A 302 -4.58 -1.35 1.68
CA ASN A 302 -3.23 -0.79 1.75
C ASN A 302 -3.25 0.69 1.37
N PHE A 303 -3.94 1.04 0.28
CA PHE A 303 -4.16 2.44 -0.09
C PHE A 303 -4.87 3.21 1.03
N HIS A 304 -5.94 2.61 1.57
CA HIS A 304 -6.74 3.22 2.62
C HIS A 304 -5.94 3.53 3.90
N HIS A 305 -5.09 2.60 4.35
CA HIS A 305 -4.28 2.80 5.55
C HIS A 305 -3.15 3.80 5.34
N GLU A 306 -2.58 3.86 4.15
CA GLU A 306 -1.54 4.84 3.81
C GLU A 306 -2.11 6.25 3.63
N PHE A 307 -3.29 6.38 3.02
CA PHE A 307 -3.94 7.66 2.70
C PHE A 307 -5.37 7.76 3.27
N PRO A 308 -5.55 7.69 4.61
CA PRO A 308 -6.87 7.48 5.24
C PRO A 308 -7.86 8.62 5.01
N SER A 309 -7.38 9.83 4.73
CA SER A 309 -8.23 11.00 4.46
C SER A 309 -8.73 11.10 3.02
N ASP A 310 -8.27 10.26 2.10
CA ASP A 310 -8.76 10.23 0.72
C ASP A 310 -10.18 9.63 0.69
N TYR A 311 -11.11 10.25 -0.05
CA TYR A 311 -12.48 9.73 -0.13
C TYR A 311 -12.58 8.46 -0.98
N ARG A 312 -11.52 8.10 -1.72
CA ARG A 312 -11.45 6.91 -2.56
C ARG A 312 -10.71 5.82 -1.80
N ASN A 313 -11.16 4.58 -1.95
CA ASN A 313 -10.26 3.44 -1.70
C ASN A 313 -9.68 2.94 -3.02
N ALA A 314 -10.48 2.94 -4.09
CA ALA A 314 -10.01 2.64 -5.42
C ALA A 314 -9.48 3.89 -6.15
N LEU A 315 -8.16 3.98 -6.28
CA LEU A 315 -7.47 5.06 -6.99
C LEU A 315 -7.80 5.10 -8.50
N ARG A 316 -7.85 3.93 -9.16
CA ARG A 316 -8.05 3.85 -10.61
C ARG A 316 -9.55 3.86 -10.94
N TRP A 317 -9.90 4.39 -12.12
CA TRP A 317 -11.29 4.51 -12.55
C TRP A 317 -12.00 3.16 -12.77
N PHE A 318 -11.25 2.11 -13.15
CA PHE A 318 -11.77 0.76 -13.40
C PHE A 318 -11.80 -0.13 -12.15
N GLN A 319 -11.16 0.30 -11.05
CA GLN A 319 -11.16 -0.45 -9.79
C GLN A 319 -12.55 -0.36 -9.14
N TYR A 320 -13.01 -1.48 -8.60
CA TYR A 320 -14.36 -1.59 -8.04
C TYR A 320 -14.48 -0.86 -6.71
N ASP A 321 -15.18 0.27 -6.72
CA ASP A 321 -15.51 1.04 -5.52
C ASP A 321 -16.87 1.73 -5.72
N PRO A 322 -17.98 1.02 -5.46
CA PRO A 322 -19.32 1.59 -5.60
C PRO A 322 -19.56 2.74 -4.61
N THR A 323 -18.87 2.75 -3.47
CA THR A 323 -18.96 3.82 -2.47
C THR A 323 -18.38 5.13 -3.02
N LYS A 324 -17.24 5.09 -3.73
CA LYS A 324 -16.68 6.24 -4.46
C LYS A 324 -17.70 6.82 -5.43
N LEU A 325 -18.29 5.97 -6.28
CA LEU A 325 -19.28 6.41 -7.26
C LEU A 325 -20.52 7.03 -6.60
N LEU A 326 -20.96 6.49 -5.46
CA LEU A 326 -22.07 7.05 -4.69
C LEU A 326 -21.74 8.45 -4.13
N ILE A 327 -20.54 8.64 -3.59
CA ILE A 327 -20.10 9.94 -3.05
C ILE A 327 -19.97 10.97 -4.19
N GLU A 328 -19.42 10.57 -5.35
CA GLU A 328 -19.36 11.40 -6.55
C GLU A 328 -20.77 11.79 -7.05
N PHE A 329 -21.72 10.85 -7.02
CA PHE A 329 -23.12 11.14 -7.32
C PHE A 329 -23.71 12.16 -6.33
N PHE A 330 -23.49 12.00 -5.03
CA PHE A 330 -23.93 12.98 -4.03
C PHE A 330 -23.31 14.36 -4.23
N LYS A 331 -22.05 14.42 -4.69
CA LYS A 331 -21.41 15.69 -5.07
C LYS A 331 -22.10 16.33 -6.27
N LEU A 332 -22.41 15.53 -7.29
CA LEU A 332 -23.08 16.00 -8.50
C LEU A 332 -24.44 16.64 -8.20
N ILE A 333 -25.21 16.07 -7.27
CA ILE A 333 -26.52 16.62 -6.86
C ILE A 333 -26.45 17.62 -5.70
N GLY A 334 -25.25 18.06 -5.30
CA GLY A 334 -25.04 19.09 -4.29
C GLY A 334 -25.27 18.64 -2.83
N LEU A 335 -25.35 17.34 -2.57
CA LEU A 335 -25.48 16.79 -1.21
C LEU A 335 -24.13 16.54 -0.51
N ALA A 336 -23.04 16.45 -1.28
CA ALA A 336 -21.67 16.33 -0.80
C ALA A 336 -20.76 17.41 -1.42
N SER A 337 -19.70 17.79 -0.70
CA SER A 337 -18.71 18.80 -1.10
C SER A 337 -17.33 18.44 -0.55
N ASN A 338 -16.28 19.14 -1.00
CA ASN A 338 -14.93 19.02 -0.46
C ASN A 338 -14.40 17.58 -0.36
N LEU A 339 -14.66 16.78 -1.40
CA LEU A 339 -14.09 15.43 -1.54
C LEU A 339 -12.56 15.55 -1.55
N LYS A 340 -11.91 15.00 -0.53
CA LYS A 340 -10.46 15.07 -0.33
C LYS A 340 -9.76 14.01 -1.13
N GLU A 341 -8.80 14.42 -1.95
CA GLU A 341 -7.88 13.53 -2.66
C GLU A 341 -6.47 13.77 -2.16
N PHE A 342 -5.73 12.71 -1.91
CA PHE A 342 -4.31 12.84 -1.60
C PHE A 342 -3.54 13.29 -2.86
N PRO A 343 -2.51 14.15 -2.75
CA PRO A 343 -1.78 14.61 -3.93
C PRO A 343 -1.16 13.44 -4.70
N ASN A 344 -1.45 13.35 -6.01
CA ASN A 344 -1.01 12.25 -6.87
C ASN A 344 0.51 12.01 -6.81
N ASN A 345 1.30 13.07 -6.69
CA ASN A 345 2.75 12.94 -6.58
C ASN A 345 3.20 12.17 -5.34
N GLU A 346 2.53 12.35 -4.21
CA GLU A 346 2.86 11.64 -2.97
C GLU A 346 2.41 10.16 -3.04
N ILE A 347 1.26 9.89 -3.66
CA ILE A 347 0.82 8.52 -3.94
C ILE A 347 1.84 7.78 -4.82
N GLU A 348 2.30 8.42 -5.89
CA GLU A 348 3.25 7.81 -6.81
C GLU A 348 4.66 7.64 -6.21
N LYS A 349 5.07 8.51 -5.26
CA LYS A 349 6.30 8.29 -4.47
C LYS A 349 6.23 7.01 -3.62
N GLY A 350 5.10 6.76 -2.95
CA GLY A 350 4.90 5.52 -2.19
C GLY A 350 5.02 4.29 -3.09
N ARG A 351 4.31 4.32 -4.23
CA ARG A 351 4.36 3.24 -5.22
C ARG A 351 5.77 3.03 -5.80
N TYR A 352 6.48 4.11 -6.13
CA TYR A 352 7.86 4.04 -6.60
C TYR A 352 8.77 3.41 -5.55
N THR A 353 8.61 3.77 -4.28
CA THR A 353 9.40 3.22 -3.16
C THR A 353 9.21 1.72 -3.04
N MET A 354 7.97 1.23 -3.15
CA MET A 354 7.68 -0.21 -3.13
C MET A 354 8.27 -0.96 -4.32
N VAL A 355 8.16 -0.40 -5.53
CA VAL A 355 8.80 -0.98 -6.73
C VAL A 355 10.31 -0.99 -6.58
N HIS A 356 10.92 0.09 -6.07
CA HIS A 356 12.36 0.16 -5.84
C HIS A 356 12.81 -0.93 -4.85
N LYS A 357 12.06 -1.15 -3.76
CA LYS A 357 12.34 -2.22 -2.79
C LYS A 357 12.32 -3.60 -3.44
N GLU A 358 11.37 -3.87 -4.34
CA GLU A 358 11.32 -5.13 -5.09
C GLU A 358 12.47 -5.25 -6.11
N LEU A 359 12.83 -4.15 -6.79
CA LEU A 359 13.99 -4.12 -7.68
C LEU A 359 15.30 -4.35 -6.94
N GLU A 360 15.48 -3.80 -5.74
CA GLU A 360 16.64 -4.07 -4.89
C GLU A 360 16.72 -5.53 -4.45
N LYS A 361 15.58 -6.12 -4.05
CA LYS A 361 15.51 -7.55 -3.70
C LYS A 361 15.90 -8.43 -4.89
N LEU A 362 15.35 -8.16 -6.07
CA LEU A 362 15.70 -8.87 -7.31
C LEU A 362 17.18 -8.63 -7.69
N GLY A 363 17.66 -7.40 -7.56
CA GLY A 363 19.05 -7.05 -7.83
C GLY A 363 20.04 -7.85 -6.98
N ARG A 364 19.70 -8.20 -5.73
CA ARG A 364 20.54 -9.03 -4.86
C ARG A 364 20.63 -10.50 -5.27
N THR A 365 19.69 -11.01 -6.07
CA THR A 365 19.73 -12.40 -6.57
C THR A 365 20.52 -12.53 -7.87
N ILE A 366 20.87 -11.41 -8.49
CA ILE A 366 21.60 -11.34 -9.76
C ILE A 366 23.09 -11.13 -9.48
N ALA A 367 23.94 -11.91 -10.12
CA ALA A 367 25.38 -11.67 -10.13
C ALA A 367 25.69 -10.49 -11.07
N TRP A 368 26.22 -9.41 -10.52
CA TRP A 368 26.61 -8.22 -11.28
C TRP A 368 28.12 -8.24 -11.59
N PRO A 369 28.55 -7.56 -12.67
CA PRO A 369 29.96 -7.44 -12.98
C PRO A 369 30.69 -6.64 -11.90
N LYS A 370 32.01 -6.81 -11.82
CA LYS A 370 32.87 -6.01 -10.93
C LYS A 370 32.64 -4.51 -11.17
N ARG A 371 32.64 -3.73 -10.08
CA ARG A 371 32.50 -2.27 -10.20
C ARG A 371 33.74 -1.71 -10.88
N ASN A 372 33.58 -0.64 -11.66
CA ASN A 372 34.71 -0.02 -12.36
C ASN A 372 35.84 0.39 -11.40
N SER A 373 35.51 0.79 -10.17
CA SER A 373 36.47 1.13 -9.11
C SER A 373 37.30 -0.06 -8.59
N GLU A 374 36.87 -1.28 -8.86
CA GLU A 374 37.54 -2.53 -8.44
C GLU A 374 38.44 -3.10 -9.55
N LEU A 375 38.34 -2.56 -10.76
CA LEU A 375 39.14 -3.02 -11.89
C LEU A 375 40.48 -2.29 -11.92
N PRO A 376 41.61 -3.01 -12.09
CA PRO A 376 42.91 -2.37 -12.26
C PRO A 376 42.94 -1.58 -13.57
N ILE A 377 43.58 -0.42 -13.54
CA ILE A 377 43.81 0.41 -14.73
C ILE A 377 45.21 0.06 -15.25
N ILE A 378 45.28 -0.43 -16.48
CA ILE A 378 46.55 -0.80 -17.14
C ILE A 378 46.67 -0.13 -18.51
N THR A 379 47.90 0.08 -18.97
CA THR A 379 48.20 0.64 -20.28
C THR A 379 47.90 -0.35 -21.40
N PHE A 380 47.80 0.14 -22.64
CA PHE A 380 47.57 -0.72 -23.80
C PHE A 380 48.76 -1.66 -24.05
N GLU A 381 49.98 -1.18 -23.81
CA GLU A 381 51.21 -1.96 -23.91
C GLU A 381 51.23 -3.11 -22.88
N GLU A 382 50.88 -2.83 -21.62
CA GLU A 382 50.76 -3.85 -20.57
C GLU A 382 49.68 -4.88 -20.93
N TYR A 383 48.53 -4.43 -21.45
CA TYR A 383 47.48 -5.31 -21.97
C TYR A 383 48.00 -6.24 -23.07
N GLN A 384 48.76 -5.72 -24.04
CA GLN A 384 49.31 -6.52 -25.13
C GLN A 384 50.33 -7.55 -24.63
N GLU A 385 51.20 -7.18 -23.68
CA GLU A 385 52.16 -8.11 -23.09
C GLU A 385 51.47 -9.20 -22.26
N LEU A 386 50.43 -8.85 -21.49
CA LEU A 386 49.62 -9.82 -20.76
C LEU A 386 48.90 -10.79 -21.71
N SER A 387 48.46 -10.32 -22.87
CA SER A 387 47.74 -11.14 -23.86
C SER A 387 48.63 -12.16 -24.59
N LYS A 388 49.96 -12.01 -24.51
CA LYS A 388 50.93 -12.95 -25.11
C LYS A 388 51.30 -14.11 -24.17
N LYS A 389 50.96 -14.02 -22.89
CA LYS A 389 51.27 -15.07 -21.92
C LYS A 389 50.42 -16.30 -22.20
N ASP A 390 51.05 -17.47 -22.17
CA ASP A 390 50.35 -18.75 -22.32
C ASP A 390 49.83 -19.23 -20.96
N ASP A 391 48.87 -18.47 -20.40
CA ASP A 391 48.26 -18.73 -19.09
C ASP A 391 46.78 -19.12 -19.17
N GLY A 392 46.31 -19.47 -20.39
CA GLY A 392 44.94 -19.90 -20.66
C GLY A 392 43.91 -18.77 -20.78
N ARG A 393 44.30 -17.51 -20.58
CA ARG A 393 43.40 -16.36 -20.74
C ARG A 393 43.25 -15.95 -22.19
N ALA A 394 42.07 -15.43 -22.54
CA ALA A 394 41.82 -14.86 -23.87
C ALA A 394 41.42 -13.40 -23.72
N LEU A 395 42.43 -12.52 -23.65
CA LEU A 395 42.23 -11.10 -23.33
C LEU A 395 41.88 -10.28 -24.58
N ILE A 396 40.69 -9.68 -24.58
CA ILE A 396 40.18 -8.81 -25.65
C ILE A 396 39.79 -7.43 -25.09
N LEU A 397 40.15 -6.37 -25.81
CA LEU A 397 39.75 -5.00 -25.45
C LEU A 397 38.46 -4.64 -26.18
N ILE A 398 37.42 -4.24 -25.44
CA ILE A 398 36.14 -3.76 -25.99
C ILE A 398 35.69 -2.54 -25.18
N ALA A 399 35.44 -1.42 -25.85
CA ALA A 399 34.98 -0.15 -25.27
C ALA A 399 35.78 0.29 -24.03
N GLY A 400 37.11 0.21 -24.12
CA GLY A 400 38.02 0.61 -23.04
C GLY A 400 38.15 -0.39 -21.87
N PHE A 401 37.39 -1.50 -21.87
CA PHE A 401 37.50 -2.57 -20.88
C PHE A 401 38.21 -3.80 -21.47
N ILE A 402 39.08 -4.39 -20.67
CA ILE A 402 39.76 -5.64 -21.00
C ILE A 402 38.96 -6.79 -20.41
N HIS A 403 38.61 -7.74 -21.27
CA HIS A 403 37.77 -8.88 -20.93
C HIS A 403 38.57 -10.17 -21.07
N ASP A 404 38.43 -11.08 -20.13
CA ASP A 404 38.95 -12.44 -20.24
C ASP A 404 37.86 -13.40 -20.74
N ALA A 405 37.93 -13.69 -22.04
CA ALA A 405 37.01 -14.60 -22.71
C ALA A 405 37.49 -16.07 -22.65
N GLY A 406 38.51 -16.41 -21.85
CA GLY A 406 39.15 -17.73 -21.87
C GLY A 406 38.17 -18.89 -21.64
N HIS A 407 37.22 -18.74 -20.72
CA HIS A 407 36.19 -19.74 -20.44
C HIS A 407 35.00 -19.73 -21.42
N PHE A 408 34.86 -18.67 -22.22
CA PHE A 408 33.71 -18.47 -23.12
C PHE A 408 34.05 -18.70 -24.59
N ILE A 409 35.33 -18.64 -24.94
CA ILE A 409 35.79 -18.67 -26.33
C ILE A 409 35.31 -19.90 -27.12
N ASP A 410 35.15 -21.05 -26.46
CA ASP A 410 34.69 -22.29 -27.08
C ASP A 410 33.16 -22.38 -27.22
N SER A 411 32.42 -21.63 -26.42
CA SER A 411 30.95 -21.57 -26.44
C SER A 411 30.41 -20.34 -27.17
N HIS A 412 31.28 -19.49 -27.71
CA HIS A 412 30.89 -18.32 -28.48
C HIS A 412 30.07 -18.71 -29.73
N PRO A 413 28.84 -18.19 -29.91
CA PRO A 413 27.96 -18.58 -31.03
C PRO A 413 28.52 -18.28 -32.42
N GLY A 414 29.33 -17.22 -32.57
CA GLY A 414 30.01 -16.90 -33.82
C GLY A 414 31.28 -17.75 -34.08
N GLY A 415 31.59 -18.68 -33.18
CA GLY A 415 32.74 -19.56 -33.25
C GLY A 415 34.02 -19.01 -32.62
N ARG A 416 34.91 -19.93 -32.22
CA ARG A 416 36.20 -19.68 -31.56
C ARG A 416 37.14 -18.80 -32.39
N ALA A 417 37.10 -18.93 -33.72
CA ALA A 417 38.02 -18.23 -34.62
C ALA A 417 37.89 -16.70 -34.54
N LEU A 418 36.66 -16.19 -34.38
CA LEU A 418 36.42 -14.75 -34.31
C LEU A 418 37.09 -14.13 -33.09
N ILE A 419 36.89 -14.69 -31.89
CA ILE A 419 37.53 -14.19 -30.67
C ILE A 419 39.05 -14.33 -30.74
N LYS A 420 39.56 -15.47 -31.24
CA LYS A 420 41.02 -15.67 -31.39
C LYS A 420 41.69 -14.59 -32.23
N SER A 421 41.00 -14.09 -33.27
CA SER A 421 41.57 -13.06 -34.16
C SER A 421 41.80 -11.70 -33.47
N TYR A 422 41.13 -11.47 -32.33
CA TYR A 422 41.15 -10.23 -31.55
C TYR A 422 41.91 -10.32 -30.21
N ILE A 423 42.53 -11.46 -29.87
CA ILE A 423 43.38 -11.55 -28.66
C ILE A 423 44.52 -10.51 -28.76
N GLY A 424 44.68 -9.71 -27.72
CA GLY A 424 45.65 -8.60 -27.67
C GLY A 424 45.32 -7.39 -28.57
N LYS A 425 44.08 -7.29 -29.07
CA LYS A 425 43.61 -6.20 -29.95
C LYS A 425 42.31 -5.59 -29.44
N ASP A 426 42.00 -4.41 -29.98
CA ASP A 426 40.71 -3.75 -29.80
C ASP A 426 39.67 -4.36 -30.75
N ALA A 427 38.62 -4.95 -30.17
CA ALA A 427 37.49 -5.56 -30.85
C ALA A 427 36.22 -4.70 -30.77
N THR A 428 36.30 -3.45 -30.33
CA THR A 428 35.14 -2.55 -30.15
C THR A 428 34.33 -2.43 -31.44
N VAL A 429 34.98 -2.16 -32.57
CA VAL A 429 34.28 -2.06 -33.86
C VAL A 429 33.66 -3.39 -34.28
N ALA A 430 34.28 -4.52 -33.95
CA ALA A 430 33.74 -5.83 -34.27
C ALA A 430 32.54 -6.23 -33.38
N PHE A 431 32.51 -5.71 -32.15
CA PHE A 431 31.44 -5.98 -31.19
C PHE A 431 30.23 -5.07 -31.40
N TYR A 432 30.46 -3.78 -31.68
CA TYR A 432 29.42 -2.76 -31.85
C TYR A 432 29.08 -2.43 -33.32
N GLY A 433 29.93 -2.82 -34.26
CA GLY A 433 29.82 -2.40 -35.66
C GLY A 433 29.33 -3.49 -36.62
N GLY A 434 28.66 -3.06 -37.69
CA GLY A 434 28.33 -3.90 -38.84
C GLY A 434 27.20 -4.91 -38.60
N ILE A 435 27.42 -6.17 -39.01
CA ILE A 435 26.43 -7.27 -39.00
C ILE A 435 26.16 -7.80 -37.57
N HIS A 436 27.07 -7.53 -36.62
CA HIS A 436 27.11 -8.21 -35.31
C HIS A 436 26.73 -7.29 -34.14
N ASP A 437 25.86 -6.29 -34.32
CA ASP A 437 25.32 -5.46 -33.24
C ASP A 437 24.75 -6.34 -32.11
N HIS A 438 25.57 -6.59 -31.08
CA HIS A 438 25.34 -7.65 -30.11
C HIS A 438 24.14 -7.31 -29.23
N ASN A 439 23.33 -8.31 -28.90
CA ASN A 439 22.13 -8.10 -28.08
C ASN A 439 22.46 -7.84 -26.59
N THR A 440 21.49 -7.35 -25.82
CA THR A 440 21.65 -7.07 -24.38
C THR A 440 22.22 -8.24 -23.58
N ALA A 441 21.90 -9.49 -23.94
CA ALA A 441 22.43 -10.66 -23.24
C ALA A 441 23.94 -10.82 -23.45
N ALA A 442 24.43 -10.60 -24.68
CA ALA A 442 25.86 -10.59 -24.98
C ALA A 442 26.58 -9.43 -24.29
N HIS A 443 25.98 -8.24 -24.18
CA HIS A 443 26.53 -7.13 -23.40
C HIS A 443 26.64 -7.46 -21.90
N ASN A 444 25.60 -8.05 -21.30
CA ASN A 444 25.60 -8.47 -19.90
C ASN A 444 26.69 -9.51 -19.63
N MET A 445 26.78 -10.52 -20.50
CA MET A 445 27.78 -11.59 -20.37
C MET A 445 29.21 -11.07 -20.58
N LEU A 446 29.41 -10.16 -21.55
CA LEU A 446 30.70 -9.50 -21.75
C LEU A 446 31.13 -8.73 -20.50
N ALA A 447 30.21 -7.98 -19.87
CA ALA A 447 30.51 -7.22 -18.66
C ALA A 447 31.01 -8.12 -17.50
N MET A 448 30.50 -9.35 -17.39
CA MET A 448 30.95 -10.31 -16.38
C MET A 448 32.40 -10.77 -16.58
N MET A 449 32.95 -10.63 -17.79
CA MET A 449 34.32 -11.04 -18.14
C MET A 449 35.35 -9.93 -17.91
N ARG A 450 34.95 -8.75 -17.39
CA ARG A 450 35.87 -7.62 -17.16
C ARG A 450 36.95 -7.97 -16.15
N VAL A 451 38.20 -7.75 -16.54
CA VAL A 451 39.38 -7.99 -15.69
C VAL A 451 40.23 -6.74 -15.47
N ALA A 452 40.15 -5.73 -16.36
CA ALA A 452 40.88 -4.47 -16.23
C ALA A 452 40.25 -3.36 -17.08
N ILE A 453 40.65 -2.11 -16.83
CA ILE A 453 40.34 -0.93 -17.65
C ILE A 453 41.61 -0.53 -18.41
N CYS A 454 41.49 -0.32 -19.73
CA CYS A 454 42.58 0.21 -20.53
C CYS A 454 42.69 1.72 -20.32
N LYS A 455 43.85 2.17 -19.84
CA LYS A 455 44.18 3.58 -19.68
C LYS A 455 44.01 4.29 -21.04
N TYR A 456 43.22 5.37 -21.05
CA TYR A 456 42.84 6.14 -22.24
C TYR A 456 41.91 5.44 -23.27
N GLY A 457 41.22 4.36 -22.88
CA GLY A 457 40.03 3.87 -23.61
C GLY A 457 40.27 3.22 -24.97
N GLY A 458 41.52 2.95 -25.37
CA GLY A 458 41.86 2.29 -26.64
C GLY A 458 41.77 3.19 -27.89
N GLU A 459 40.87 4.18 -27.91
CA GLU A 459 40.65 5.10 -29.06
C GLU A 459 41.90 5.89 -29.48
N VAL A 460 42.84 6.09 -28.56
CA VAL A 460 44.05 6.88 -28.82
C VAL A 460 45.08 6.14 -29.70
N GLU A 461 45.10 4.81 -29.75
CA GLU A 461 46.16 4.07 -30.47
C GLU A 461 45.91 3.95 -31.99
N HIS A 462 44.66 3.81 -32.42
CA HIS A 462 44.31 3.99 -33.84
C HIS A 462 44.77 5.36 -34.34
N ILE A 463 44.57 6.39 -33.51
CA ILE A 463 44.87 7.79 -33.83
C ILE A 463 46.39 8.04 -33.79
N LYS A 464 47.12 7.49 -32.82
CA LYS A 464 48.59 7.58 -32.73
C LYS A 464 49.33 6.87 -33.87
N LYS A 465 48.83 5.72 -34.36
CA LYS A 465 49.43 5.07 -35.55
C LYS A 465 49.17 5.84 -36.85
N ARG A 466 48.10 6.64 -36.91
CA ARG A 466 47.80 7.54 -38.05
C ARG A 466 48.52 8.88 -37.96
N LEU A 467 48.78 9.36 -36.75
CA LEU A 467 49.43 10.64 -36.48
C LEU A 467 50.80 10.40 -35.84
N GLY A 468 51.78 10.03 -36.66
CA GLY A 468 53.17 10.17 -36.26
C GLY A 468 53.45 11.63 -35.87
N HIS A 469 53.83 11.85 -34.61
CA HIS A 469 54.26 13.13 -34.03
C HIS A 469 53.23 14.28 -34.05
N VAL A 470 52.45 14.45 -32.97
CA VAL A 470 52.09 15.79 -32.48
C VAL A 470 52.07 15.80 -30.94
N GLN A 471 52.68 16.84 -30.38
CA GLN A 471 52.76 17.14 -28.94
C GLN A 471 51.39 17.21 -28.25
N THR A 472 51.38 16.69 -27.02
CA THR A 472 50.53 17.04 -25.86
C THR A 472 49.32 17.94 -26.14
N ALA A 473 48.12 17.37 -26.02
CA ALA A 473 46.91 18.12 -25.68
C ALA A 473 46.15 17.39 -24.56
N THR A 474 45.78 18.19 -23.56
CA THR A 474 45.13 17.86 -22.29
C THR A 474 43.76 17.20 -22.49
N PRO A 475 43.35 16.21 -21.66
CA PRO A 475 42.01 15.66 -21.73
C PRO A 475 41.02 16.58 -21.00
N ILE A 476 40.07 17.13 -21.74
CA ILE A 476 38.79 17.63 -21.22
C ILE A 476 37.81 16.46 -21.36
N PHE A 477 37.21 15.98 -20.27
CA PHE A 477 35.76 15.84 -20.08
C PHE A 477 35.46 15.19 -18.73
N ALA A 478 34.39 15.71 -18.12
CA ALA A 478 33.82 15.43 -16.79
C ALA A 478 32.62 14.50 -16.89
#